data_AF-A0AAV9ED26-F1
#
_entry.id   AF-A0AAV9ED26-F1
#
_cell.length_a   1.000
_cell.length_b   1.000
_cell.length_c   1.000
_cell.angle_alpha   90.00
_cell.angle_beta   90.00
_cell.angle_gamma   90.00
#
_symmetry.space_group_name_H-M   'P 1'
#
loop_
_entity.id
_entity.type
_entity.pdbx_description
1 polymer ?
#
loop_
_entity_poly.entity_id
_entity_poly.type
_entity_poly.pdbx_seq_one_letter_code
_entity_poly.pdbx_strand_id
1 'polypeptide(L)'
;MGRGKVKLRRIENIAHRQVTFCKRRAGLLKKARELSVLCDAEIGLIIFSTNGKLYELATKGTMKELIEKYMKSSEEGHAQVEPKPPQEIEQEISMLKQEVYILQKGMRYMLGEGTGNMTLDELHALERYLEIWIYHIHSTKMQIMFEEIQSLRKKIIEQNEVFDVGPMIAERRVLLAWRTSMYTLGGGFGVHGMVSDDEPQFETGDNYQDYIESNSTQDTLFARWNTSS
;
A
#
# COMPACT_ATOMS: atom_id res chain seq x y z
N MET A 1 12.84 34.51 -28.28
CA MET A 1 13.33 33.82 -27.07
C MET A 1 13.17 32.32 -27.27
N GLY A 2 14.27 31.56 -27.23
CA GLY A 2 14.26 30.11 -27.50
C GLY A 2 13.64 29.31 -26.36
N ARG A 3 12.97 28.21 -26.69
CA ARG A 3 12.33 27.30 -25.72
C ARG A 3 13.35 26.25 -25.27
N GLY A 4 13.73 26.25 -23.99
CA GLY A 4 14.67 25.27 -23.44
C GLY A 4 14.11 23.83 -23.43
N LYS A 5 15.00 22.83 -23.47
CA LYS A 5 14.65 21.40 -23.36
C LYS A 5 14.09 21.12 -21.96
N VAL A 6 12.94 20.44 -21.89
CA VAL A 6 12.28 20.07 -20.63
C VAL A 6 12.37 18.56 -20.41
N LYS A 7 12.66 18.11 -19.19
CA LYS A 7 12.68 16.68 -18.82
C LYS A 7 11.26 16.09 -18.87
N LEU A 8 11.09 14.85 -19.34
CA LEU A 8 9.80 14.16 -19.38
C LEU A 8 9.49 13.54 -18.02
N ARG A 9 8.95 14.36 -17.12
CA ARG A 9 8.45 13.99 -15.79
C ARG A 9 7.30 14.92 -15.39
N ARG A 10 6.60 14.60 -14.31
CA ARG A 10 5.59 15.51 -13.73
C ARG A 10 6.22 16.88 -13.44
N ILE A 11 5.51 17.94 -13.82
CA ILE A 11 5.91 19.31 -13.48
C ILE A 11 5.39 19.60 -12.07
N GLU A 12 6.29 19.78 -11.11
CA GLU A 12 5.90 19.98 -9.71
C GLU A 12 5.19 21.33 -9.48
N ASN A 13 5.76 22.41 -10.03
CA ASN A 13 5.17 23.73 -9.94
C ASN A 13 3.78 23.78 -10.61
N ILE A 14 2.75 24.08 -9.81
CA ILE A 14 1.34 24.03 -10.21
C ILE A 14 1.03 25.04 -11.33
N ALA A 15 1.53 26.27 -11.22
CA ALA A 15 1.30 27.31 -12.22
C ALA A 15 1.94 26.93 -13.57
N HIS A 16 3.19 26.46 -13.55
CA HIS A 16 3.88 26.00 -14.75
C HIS A 16 3.21 24.76 -15.35
N ARG A 17 2.73 23.84 -14.52
CA ARG A 17 1.98 22.66 -14.95
C ARG A 17 0.68 23.06 -15.64
N GLN A 18 -0.05 24.02 -15.09
CA GLN A 18 -1.31 24.50 -15.69
C GLN A 18 -1.08 25.17 -17.05
N VAL A 19 -0.12 26.09 -17.14
CA VAL A 19 0.23 26.75 -18.41
C VAL A 19 0.71 25.73 -19.44
N THR A 20 1.54 24.76 -19.01
CA THR A 20 2.04 23.70 -19.89
C THR A 20 0.91 22.78 -20.35
N PHE A 21 -0.01 22.40 -19.46
CA PHE A 21 -1.19 21.61 -19.80
C PHE A 21 -2.03 22.33 -20.86
N CYS A 22 -2.38 23.60 -20.65
CA CYS A 22 -3.14 24.38 -21.62
C CYS A 22 -2.46 24.40 -23.01
N LYS A 23 -1.15 24.68 -23.05
CA LYS A 23 -0.38 24.74 -24.31
C LYS A 23 -0.24 23.37 -24.97
N ARG A 24 0.10 22.32 -24.23
CA ARG A 24 0.30 20.97 -24.77
C ARG A 24 -1.01 20.33 -25.20
N ARG A 25 -2.08 20.49 -24.42
CA ARG A 25 -3.43 20.05 -24.78
C ARG A 25 -3.86 20.68 -26.10
N ALA A 26 -3.77 22.02 -26.21
CA ALA A 26 -4.12 22.71 -27.45
C ALA A 26 -3.26 22.24 -28.65
N GLY A 27 -1.96 22.06 -28.44
CA GLY A 27 -1.06 21.55 -29.48
C GLY A 27 -1.39 20.10 -29.90
N LEU A 28 -1.75 19.23 -28.96
CA LEU A 28 -2.15 17.85 -29.23
C LEU A 28 -3.46 17.80 -30.02
N LEU A 29 -4.47 18.57 -29.60
CA LEU A 29 -5.75 18.68 -30.31
C LEU A 29 -5.56 19.21 -31.73
N LYS A 30 -4.66 20.19 -31.93
CA LYS A 30 -4.32 20.72 -33.26
C LYS A 30 -3.70 19.63 -34.14
N LYS A 31 -2.68 18.91 -33.63
CA LYS A 31 -2.04 17.81 -34.37
C LYS A 31 -3.00 16.69 -34.74
N ALA A 32 -3.91 16.33 -33.84
CA ALA A 32 -4.93 15.32 -34.12
C ALA A 32 -5.87 15.76 -35.25
N ARG A 33 -6.30 17.02 -35.28
CA ARG A 33 -7.09 17.58 -36.38
C ARG A 33 -6.31 17.59 -37.70
N GLU A 34 -5.05 18.02 -37.68
CA GLU A 34 -4.19 18.01 -38.87
C GLU A 34 -4.06 16.60 -39.44
N LEU A 35 -3.78 15.60 -38.60
CA LEU A 35 -3.67 14.21 -39.03
C LEU A 35 -4.99 13.67 -39.60
N SER A 36 -6.11 13.98 -38.94
CA SER A 36 -7.44 13.58 -39.42
C SER A 36 -7.74 14.14 -40.81
N VAL A 37 -7.42 15.42 -41.07
CA VAL A 37 -7.63 16.04 -42.38
C VAL A 37 -6.65 15.50 -43.42
N LEU A 38 -5.36 15.37 -43.08
CA LEU A 38 -4.32 14.96 -44.03
C LEU A 38 -4.47 13.51 -44.49
N CYS A 39 -4.95 12.63 -43.62
CA CYS A 39 -5.02 11.20 -43.88
C CYS A 39 -6.45 10.65 -43.90
N ASP A 40 -7.46 11.54 -43.88
CA ASP A 40 -8.88 11.20 -43.76
C ASP A 40 -9.21 10.26 -42.58
N ALA A 41 -8.41 10.31 -41.52
CA ALA A 41 -8.51 9.41 -40.38
C ALA A 41 -9.55 9.90 -39.36
N GLU A 42 -10.30 8.96 -38.77
CA GLU A 42 -11.15 9.23 -37.61
C GLU A 42 -10.32 9.14 -36.32
N ILE A 43 -10.24 10.25 -35.59
CA ILE A 43 -9.44 10.38 -34.37
C ILE A 43 -10.32 10.91 -33.23
N GLY A 44 -10.28 10.21 -32.09
CA GLY A 44 -10.88 10.59 -30.82
C GLY A 44 -9.81 10.85 -29.75
N LEU A 45 -9.98 11.89 -28.93
CA LEU A 45 -9.14 12.18 -27.77
C LEU A 45 -9.99 12.51 -26.55
N ILE A 46 -9.65 11.93 -25.40
CA ILE A 46 -10.27 12.20 -24.09
C ILE A 46 -9.16 12.57 -23.10
N ILE A 47 -9.29 13.71 -22.43
CA ILE A 47 -8.28 14.23 -21.51
C ILE A 47 -8.96 14.72 -20.23
N PHE A 48 -8.62 14.10 -19.10
CA PHE A 48 -9.01 14.58 -17.78
C PHE A 48 -7.88 15.39 -17.17
N SER A 49 -8.18 16.61 -16.72
CA SER A 49 -7.23 17.38 -15.90
C SER A 49 -7.17 16.88 -14.47
N THR A 50 -6.14 17.27 -13.72
CA THR A 50 -6.02 16.98 -12.27
C THR A 50 -7.18 17.53 -11.44
N ASN A 51 -7.95 18.47 -11.99
CA ASN A 51 -9.10 19.08 -11.33
C ASN A 51 -10.42 18.43 -11.77
N GLY A 52 -10.37 17.26 -12.43
CA GLY A 52 -11.54 16.52 -12.90
C GLY A 52 -12.20 17.06 -14.18
N LYS A 53 -11.75 18.20 -14.72
CA LYS A 53 -12.34 18.74 -15.97
C LYS A 53 -12.02 17.85 -17.17
N LEU A 54 -13.06 17.48 -17.91
CA LEU A 54 -13.02 16.75 -19.16
C LEU A 54 -12.75 17.69 -20.34
N TYR A 55 -11.84 17.29 -21.22
CA TYR A 55 -11.62 17.88 -22.53
C TYR A 55 -11.60 16.77 -23.57
N GLU A 56 -12.44 16.89 -24.59
CA GLU A 56 -12.58 15.87 -25.63
C GLU A 56 -12.49 16.46 -27.03
N LEU A 57 -12.17 15.60 -28.00
CA LEU A 57 -12.19 15.89 -29.42
C LEU A 57 -12.61 14.65 -30.18
N ALA A 58 -13.71 14.75 -30.92
CA ALA A 58 -14.03 13.89 -32.06
C ALA A 58 -13.75 14.68 -33.33
N THR A 59 -13.03 14.08 -34.27
CA THR A 59 -12.71 14.72 -35.56
C THR A 59 -13.80 14.49 -36.61
N LYS A 60 -14.50 13.35 -36.56
CA LYS A 60 -15.72 13.08 -37.33
C LYS A 60 -16.80 12.59 -36.38
N GLY A 61 -18.05 13.02 -36.61
CA GLY A 61 -19.19 12.62 -35.80
C GLY A 61 -19.11 13.06 -34.33
N THR A 62 -19.76 12.31 -33.46
CA THR A 62 -19.74 12.52 -32.01
C THR A 62 -18.73 11.61 -31.32
N MET A 63 -18.27 11.99 -30.12
CA MET A 63 -17.40 11.11 -29.30
C MET A 63 -18.08 9.77 -28.99
N LYS A 64 -19.40 9.78 -28.81
CA LYS A 64 -20.20 8.57 -28.56
C LYS A 64 -20.11 7.60 -29.75
N GLU A 65 -20.35 8.09 -30.97
CA GLU A 65 -20.24 7.27 -32.19
C GLU A 65 -18.85 6.67 -32.37
N LEU A 66 -17.80 7.44 -32.09
CA LEU A 66 -16.42 6.98 -32.21
C LEU A 66 -16.11 5.87 -31.19
N ILE A 67 -16.59 6.01 -29.95
CA ILE A 67 -16.48 4.98 -28.92
C ILE A 67 -17.26 3.72 -29.32
N GLU A 68 -18.50 3.86 -29.81
CA GLU A 68 -19.30 2.73 -30.28
C GLU A 68 -18.64 1.99 -31.43
N LYS A 69 -18.05 2.72 -32.39
CA LYS A 69 -17.28 2.14 -33.49
C LYS A 69 -16.04 1.39 -33.00
N TYR A 70 -15.32 1.95 -32.02
CA TYR A 70 -14.19 1.28 -31.38
C TYR A 70 -14.63 -0.03 -30.72
N MET A 71 -15.70 -0.02 -29.92
CA MET A 71 -16.19 -1.22 -29.23
C MET A 71 -16.56 -2.33 -30.22
N LYS A 72 -17.29 -2.00 -31.30
CA LYS A 72 -17.63 -2.95 -32.38
C LYS A 72 -16.39 -3.53 -33.06
N SER A 73 -15.38 -2.69 -33.37
CA SER A 73 -14.13 -3.16 -33.98
C SER A 73 -13.26 -4.00 -33.02
N SER A 74 -13.36 -3.74 -31.71
CA SER A 74 -12.65 -4.48 -30.67
C SER A 74 -13.24 -5.88 -30.52
N GLU A 75 -14.55 -6.05 -30.67
CA GLU A 75 -15.24 -7.35 -30.67
C GLU A 75 -14.81 -8.22 -31.86
N GLU A 76 -14.55 -7.62 -33.03
CA GLU A 76 -14.07 -8.35 -34.22
C GLU A 76 -12.58 -8.75 -34.11
N GLY A 77 -11.78 -8.05 -33.30
CA GLY A 77 -10.34 -8.31 -33.12
C GLY A 77 -9.97 -9.17 -31.90
N HIS A 78 -10.88 -9.32 -30.93
CA HIS A 78 -10.69 -10.12 -29.71
C HIS A 78 -11.59 -11.37 -29.72
N ALA A 79 -11.22 -12.37 -30.52
CA ALA A 79 -11.71 -13.74 -30.37
C ALA A 79 -11.21 -14.44 -29.08
N GLN A 80 -11.07 -13.72 -27.95
CA GLN A 80 -10.69 -14.29 -26.63
C GLN A 80 -11.29 -13.56 -25.41
N VAL A 81 -12.19 -12.59 -25.58
CA VAL A 81 -13.12 -12.22 -24.49
C VAL A 81 -14.49 -12.09 -25.14
N GLU A 82 -15.19 -13.21 -25.26
CA GLU A 82 -16.61 -13.17 -25.58
C GLU A 82 -17.30 -12.26 -24.54
N PRO A 83 -18.09 -11.26 -24.95
CA PRO A 83 -19.13 -10.77 -24.06
C PRO A 83 -20.04 -11.97 -23.80
N LYS A 84 -20.02 -12.49 -22.55
CA LYS A 84 -20.85 -13.62 -22.15
C LYS A 84 -22.25 -13.44 -22.75
N PRO A 85 -22.77 -14.42 -23.51
CA PRO A 85 -24.06 -14.29 -24.16
C PRO A 85 -25.12 -13.87 -23.13
N PRO A 86 -26.15 -13.10 -23.53
CA PRO A 86 -27.20 -12.66 -22.60
C PRO A 86 -27.78 -13.78 -21.74
N GLN A 87 -27.83 -15.01 -22.26
CA GLN A 87 -28.20 -16.21 -21.51
C GLN A 87 -27.23 -16.59 -20.38
N GLU A 88 -25.92 -16.45 -20.55
CA GLU A 88 -24.95 -16.70 -19.49
C GLU A 88 -25.03 -15.64 -18.39
N ILE A 89 -25.26 -14.39 -18.75
CA ILE A 89 -25.50 -13.30 -17.79
C ILE A 89 -26.82 -13.56 -17.03
N GLU A 90 -27.89 -13.98 -17.72
CA GLU A 90 -29.16 -14.36 -17.10
C GLU A 90 -29.05 -15.59 -16.19
N GLN A 91 -28.27 -16.60 -16.61
CA GLN A 91 -27.96 -17.78 -15.79
C GLN A 91 -27.16 -17.38 -14.55
N GLU A 92 -26.15 -16.53 -14.69
CA GLU A 92 -25.36 -16.01 -13.58
C GLU A 92 -26.22 -15.20 -12.61
N ILE A 93 -27.11 -14.34 -13.13
CA ILE A 93 -28.11 -13.62 -12.33
C ILE A 93 -29.05 -14.60 -11.62
N SER A 94 -29.48 -15.67 -12.28
CA SER A 94 -30.35 -16.70 -11.70
C SER A 94 -29.66 -17.47 -10.58
N MET A 95 -28.40 -17.86 -10.78
CA MET A 95 -27.58 -18.54 -9.78
C MET A 95 -27.35 -17.64 -8.56
N LEU A 96 -26.97 -16.38 -8.78
CA LEU A 96 -26.78 -15.41 -7.70
C LEU A 96 -28.09 -15.13 -6.92
N LYS A 97 -29.23 -15.07 -7.60
CA LYS A 97 -30.55 -14.94 -6.93
C LYS A 97 -30.86 -16.15 -6.06
N GLN A 98 -30.54 -17.36 -6.51
CA GLN A 98 -30.74 -18.58 -5.74
C GLN A 98 -29.80 -18.64 -4.53
N GLU A 99 -28.54 -18.24 -4.69
CA GLU A 99 -27.58 -18.15 -3.58
C GLU A 99 -28.03 -17.13 -2.53
N VAL A 100 -28.45 -15.92 -2.96
CA VAL A 100 -29.03 -14.90 -2.07
C VAL A 100 -30.26 -15.44 -1.34
N TYR A 101 -31.14 -16.18 -2.03
CA TYR A 101 -32.32 -16.77 -1.43
C TYR A 101 -31.96 -17.78 -0.33
N ILE A 102 -31.02 -18.70 -0.59
CA ILE A 102 -30.56 -19.71 0.37
C ILE A 102 -29.90 -19.04 1.58
N LEU A 103 -29.02 -18.05 1.35
CA LEU A 103 -28.33 -17.32 2.41
C LEU A 103 -29.32 -16.54 3.30
N GLN A 104 -30.26 -15.81 2.71
CA GLN A 104 -31.30 -15.09 3.48
C GLN A 104 -32.23 -16.05 4.25
N LYS A 105 -32.56 -17.19 3.65
CA LYS A 105 -33.35 -18.23 4.31
C LYS A 105 -32.58 -18.82 5.51
N GLY A 106 -31.29 -19.11 5.36
CA GLY A 106 -30.41 -19.56 6.44
C GLY A 106 -30.28 -18.55 7.58
N MET A 107 -30.10 -17.26 7.26
CA MET A 107 -30.05 -16.19 8.25
C MET A 107 -31.33 -16.11 9.10
N ARG A 108 -32.51 -16.22 8.48
CA ARG A 108 -33.80 -16.22 9.22
C ARG A 108 -33.94 -17.39 10.17
N TYR A 109 -33.46 -18.58 9.79
CA TYR A 109 -33.47 -19.75 10.69
C TYR A 109 -32.51 -19.59 11.85
N MET A 110 -31.29 -19.11 11.61
CA MET A 110 -30.32 -18.88 12.70
C MET A 110 -30.80 -17.81 13.69
N LEU A 111 -31.59 -16.85 13.23
CA LEU A 111 -32.21 -15.82 14.08
C LEU A 111 -33.51 -16.27 14.77
N GLY A 112 -33.99 -17.48 14.52
CA GLY A 112 -35.21 -18.02 15.14
C GLY A 112 -36.52 -17.46 14.57
N GLU A 113 -36.48 -16.77 13.43
CA GLU A 113 -37.64 -16.09 12.80
C GLU A 113 -38.25 -16.91 11.62
N GLY A 114 -37.84 -18.16 11.44
CA GLY A 114 -38.21 -18.97 10.27
C GLY A 114 -39.60 -19.62 10.35
N THR A 115 -40.48 -19.29 9.41
CA THR A 115 -41.83 -19.91 9.27
C THR A 115 -41.89 -21.10 8.29
N GLY A 116 -40.74 -21.60 7.79
CA GLY A 116 -40.66 -22.73 6.84
C GLY A 116 -39.87 -23.92 7.37
N ASN A 117 -39.67 -24.95 6.54
CA ASN A 117 -38.69 -26.03 6.76
C ASN A 117 -37.42 -25.85 5.89
N MET A 118 -36.28 -26.35 6.37
CA MET A 118 -35.00 -26.44 5.64
C MET A 118 -34.82 -27.90 5.24
N THR A 119 -34.40 -28.17 4.00
CA THR A 119 -34.02 -29.54 3.62
C THR A 119 -32.60 -29.85 4.13
N LEU A 120 -32.25 -31.14 4.24
CA LEU A 120 -30.91 -31.56 4.67
C LEU A 120 -29.81 -31.05 3.72
N ASP A 121 -30.08 -31.03 2.41
CA ASP A 121 -29.14 -30.53 1.40
C ASP A 121 -28.93 -29.02 1.50
N GLU A 122 -30.00 -28.26 1.75
CA GLU A 122 -29.92 -26.82 2.01
C GLU A 122 -29.10 -26.53 3.29
N LEU A 123 -29.23 -27.37 4.31
CA LEU A 123 -28.49 -27.24 5.57
C LEU A 123 -27.00 -27.54 5.40
N HIS A 124 -26.65 -28.64 4.72
CA HIS A 124 -25.25 -28.96 4.41
C HIS A 124 -24.59 -27.90 3.51
N ALA A 125 -25.33 -27.33 2.55
CA ALA A 125 -24.82 -26.23 1.75
C ALA A 125 -24.50 -25.02 2.63
N LEU A 126 -25.41 -24.65 3.54
CA LEU A 126 -25.21 -23.54 4.46
C LEU A 126 -24.00 -23.76 5.38
N GLU A 127 -23.83 -24.97 5.92
CA GLU A 127 -22.69 -25.35 6.76
C GLU A 127 -21.36 -25.15 6.01
N ARG A 128 -21.25 -25.68 4.79
CA ARG A 128 -20.05 -25.51 3.95
C ARG A 128 -19.76 -24.04 3.65
N TYR A 129 -20.79 -23.24 3.39
CA TYR A 129 -20.60 -21.81 3.23
C TYR A 129 -20.10 -21.18 4.52
N LEU A 130 -20.69 -21.45 5.68
CA LEU A 130 -20.22 -20.89 6.94
C LEU A 130 -18.75 -21.23 7.23
N GLU A 131 -18.30 -22.45 6.94
CA GLU A 131 -16.89 -22.83 7.05
C GLU A 131 -15.98 -21.98 6.15
N ILE A 132 -16.34 -21.84 4.87
CA ILE A 132 -15.60 -21.02 3.91
C ILE A 132 -15.55 -19.55 4.35
N TRP A 133 -16.65 -19.01 4.86
CA TRP A 133 -16.76 -17.62 5.26
C TRP A 133 -15.97 -17.34 6.54
N ILE A 134 -16.01 -18.25 7.52
CA ILE A 134 -15.17 -18.20 8.73
C ILE A 134 -13.70 -18.21 8.34
N TYR A 135 -13.30 -19.08 7.42
CA TYR A 135 -11.94 -19.12 6.90
C TYR A 135 -11.52 -17.77 6.28
N HIS A 136 -12.36 -17.19 5.41
CA HIS A 136 -12.07 -15.89 4.79
C HIS A 136 -11.94 -14.77 5.82
N ILE A 137 -12.84 -14.71 6.81
CA ILE A 137 -12.79 -13.72 7.88
C ILE A 137 -11.50 -13.87 8.68
N HIS A 138 -11.13 -15.10 9.04
CA HIS A 138 -9.91 -15.37 9.80
C HIS A 138 -8.65 -14.97 9.01
N SER A 139 -8.58 -15.37 7.74
CA SER A 139 -7.48 -15.01 6.83
C SER A 139 -7.33 -13.49 6.71
N THR A 140 -8.44 -12.78 6.47
CA THR A 140 -8.46 -11.32 6.34
C THR A 140 -8.01 -10.63 7.63
N LYS A 141 -8.51 -11.09 8.79
CA LYS A 141 -8.08 -10.57 10.09
C LYS A 141 -6.59 -10.77 10.32
N MET A 142 -6.07 -11.94 9.98
CA MET A 142 -4.65 -12.25 10.11
C MET A 142 -3.80 -11.35 9.21
N GLN A 143 -4.27 -11.08 7.99
CA GLN A 143 -3.57 -10.19 7.07
C GLN A 143 -3.54 -8.74 7.57
N ILE A 144 -4.67 -8.20 8.03
CA ILE A 144 -4.73 -6.85 8.61
C ILE A 144 -3.81 -6.75 9.84
N MET A 145 -3.85 -7.76 10.72
CA MET A 145 -2.99 -7.81 11.90
C MET A 145 -1.50 -7.84 11.52
N PHE A 146 -1.15 -8.63 10.51
CA PHE A 146 0.22 -8.70 10.00
C PHE A 146 0.67 -7.34 9.45
N GLU A 147 -0.15 -6.69 8.63
CA GLU A 147 0.13 -5.35 8.09
C GLU A 147 0.34 -4.31 9.20
N GLU A 148 -0.49 -4.34 10.25
CA GLU A 148 -0.35 -3.43 11.39
C GLU A 148 0.95 -3.68 12.15
N ILE A 149 1.30 -4.94 12.44
CA ILE A 149 2.57 -5.32 13.08
C ILE A 149 3.77 -4.82 12.25
N GLN A 150 3.74 -5.00 10.93
CA GLN A 150 4.81 -4.51 10.05
C GLN A 150 4.92 -2.99 10.07
N SER A 151 3.79 -2.28 10.07
CA SER A 151 3.77 -0.82 10.15
C SER A 151 4.37 -0.30 11.47
N LEU A 152 4.06 -0.96 12.58
CA LEU A 152 4.57 -0.60 13.90
C LEU A 152 6.06 -0.91 14.02
N ARG A 153 6.52 -2.07 13.53
CA ARG A 153 7.95 -2.41 13.46
C ARG A 153 8.73 -1.37 12.68
N LYS A 154 8.21 -0.93 11.54
CA LYS A 154 8.83 0.13 10.73
C LYS A 154 8.94 1.45 11.49
N LYS A 155 7.87 1.88 12.17
CA LYS A 155 7.88 3.11 13.00
C LYS A 155 8.89 3.02 14.15
N ILE A 156 9.05 1.86 14.80
CA ILE A 156 10.05 1.67 15.85
C ILE A 156 11.47 1.83 15.28
N ILE A 157 11.75 1.25 14.11
CA ILE A 157 13.05 1.40 13.44
C ILE A 157 13.30 2.87 13.10
N GLU A 158 12.32 3.55 12.50
CA GLU A 158 12.43 4.98 12.18
C GLU A 158 12.62 5.86 13.42
N GLN A 159 11.99 5.54 14.56
CA GLN A 159 12.21 6.27 15.81
C GLN A 159 13.58 5.98 16.44
N ASN A 160 14.09 4.75 16.31
CA ASN A 160 15.42 4.39 16.81
C ASN A 160 16.55 4.98 15.94
N GLU A 161 16.33 5.18 14.63
CA GLU A 161 17.28 5.91 13.77
C GLU A 161 17.37 7.42 14.11
N VAL A 162 16.31 8.01 14.67
CA VAL A 162 16.31 9.41 15.14
C VAL A 162 17.06 9.57 16.46
N PHE A 163 17.28 8.50 17.21
CA PHE A 163 18.01 8.49 18.49
C PHE A 163 19.44 7.94 18.35
N ASP A 164 20.18 8.35 17.30
CA ASP A 164 21.63 8.15 17.28
C ASP A 164 22.29 9.07 18.32
N VAL A 165 22.49 8.54 19.53
CA VAL A 165 23.25 9.18 20.62
C VAL A 165 24.77 9.03 20.43
N GLY A 166 25.22 8.30 19.40
CA GLY A 166 26.64 8.09 19.08
C GLY A 166 27.45 9.39 18.94
N PRO A 167 26.98 10.39 18.17
CA PRO A 167 27.65 11.68 18.02
C PRO A 167 27.74 12.45 19.35
N MET A 168 26.66 12.43 20.14
CA MET A 168 26.59 13.18 21.40
C MET A 168 27.51 12.57 22.48
N ILE A 169 27.66 11.24 22.49
CA ILE A 169 28.60 10.54 23.38
C ILE A 169 30.05 10.77 22.93
N ALA A 170 30.32 10.80 21.61
CA ALA A 170 31.64 11.08 21.07
C ALA A 170 32.13 12.50 21.43
N GLU A 171 31.27 13.52 21.29
CA GLU A 171 31.58 14.90 21.68
C GLU A 171 31.88 15.02 23.18
N ARG A 172 31.11 14.33 24.03
CA ARG A 172 31.34 14.34 25.49
C ARG A 172 32.68 13.71 25.87
N ARG A 173 33.12 12.66 25.17
CA ARG A 173 34.45 12.04 25.38
C ARG A 173 35.59 12.97 24.99
N VAL A 174 35.46 13.70 23.88
CA VAL A 174 36.47 14.68 23.43
C VAL A 174 36.60 15.84 24.44
N LEU A 175 35.47 16.36 24.94
CA LEU A 175 35.47 17.43 25.94
C LEU A 175 36.07 16.99 27.28
N LEU A 176 35.78 15.76 27.72
CA LEU A 176 36.39 15.19 28.93
C LEU A 176 37.90 15.01 28.75
N ALA A 177 38.36 14.54 27.59
CA ALA A 177 39.79 14.39 27.30
C ALA A 177 40.53 15.75 27.30
N TRP A 178 39.93 16.79 26.69
CA TRP A 178 40.46 18.16 26.75
C TRP A 178 40.53 18.70 28.17
N ARG A 179 39.47 18.48 28.95
CA ARG A 179 39.40 18.92 30.34
C ARG A 179 40.48 18.24 31.20
N THR A 180 40.66 16.94 31.09
CA THR A 180 41.73 16.20 31.79
C THR A 180 43.11 16.69 31.36
N SER A 181 43.31 16.93 30.05
CA SER A 181 44.58 17.43 29.52
C SER A 181 44.94 18.83 30.05
N MET A 182 43.96 19.73 30.18
CA MET A 182 44.15 21.06 30.78
C MET A 182 44.56 20.99 32.26
N TYR A 183 44.03 20.03 33.03
CA TYR A 183 44.46 19.85 34.43
C TYR A 183 45.84 19.21 34.55
N THR A 184 46.28 18.40 33.58
CA THR A 184 47.63 17.78 33.60
C THR A 184 48.76 18.70 33.12
N LEU A 185 48.47 19.72 32.32
CA LEU A 185 49.47 20.67 31.81
C LEU A 185 49.57 21.98 32.63
N GLY A 186 48.65 22.19 33.59
CA GLY A 186 48.73 23.24 34.59
C GLY A 186 49.44 22.74 35.85
N GLY A 187 50.78 22.74 35.85
CA GLY A 187 51.58 22.39 37.02
C GLY A 187 51.35 23.33 38.21
N GLY A 188 50.80 22.77 39.30
CA GLY A 188 51.33 22.85 40.66
C GLY A 188 51.13 24.14 41.48
N PHE A 189 50.26 24.07 42.49
CA PHE A 189 50.55 24.49 43.88
C PHE A 189 49.63 23.72 44.85
N GLY A 190 50.20 23.06 45.86
CA GLY A 190 49.48 22.44 46.99
C GLY A 190 48.84 23.50 47.91
N VAL A 191 47.95 23.21 48.86
CA VAL A 191 47.78 22.06 49.76
C VAL A 191 46.39 22.11 50.43
N HIS A 192 45.97 20.95 50.97
CA HIS A 192 45.10 20.73 52.14
C HIS A 192 43.56 20.75 51.98
N GLY A 193 42.95 19.62 52.35
CA GLY A 193 41.54 19.58 52.79
C GLY A 193 40.79 18.27 52.46
N MET A 194 40.97 17.28 53.33
CA MET A 194 40.12 16.10 53.62
C MET A 194 38.74 16.03 52.95
N VAL A 195 38.35 14.87 52.41
CA VAL A 195 37.29 13.99 52.95
C VAL A 195 37.37 12.62 52.24
N SER A 196 37.12 11.60 53.05
CA SER A 196 37.34 10.16 52.97
C SER A 196 36.80 9.40 51.75
N ASP A 197 37.47 8.27 51.54
CA ASP A 197 37.01 7.09 50.83
C ASP A 197 35.57 6.70 51.20
N ASP A 198 34.75 6.46 50.17
CA ASP A 198 33.73 5.41 50.13
C ASP A 198 33.32 5.23 48.66
N GLU A 199 33.96 4.26 48.00
CA GLU A 199 33.55 3.73 46.71
C GLU A 199 32.47 2.65 46.98
N PRO A 200 31.19 2.84 46.61
CA PRO A 200 30.28 1.72 46.56
C PRO A 200 30.49 1.02 45.23
N GLN A 201 31.08 -0.19 45.33
CA GLN A 201 31.01 -1.21 44.30
C GLN A 201 29.56 -1.37 43.84
N PHE A 202 29.30 -1.17 42.55
CA PHE A 202 28.11 -1.75 41.92
C PHE A 202 28.59 -2.86 40.99
N GLU A 203 28.27 -4.08 41.41
CA GLU A 203 28.63 -5.34 40.77
C GLU A 203 28.19 -5.35 39.30
N THR A 204 29.13 -5.69 38.43
CA THR A 204 28.85 -6.25 37.12
C THR A 204 28.13 -7.58 37.29
N GLY A 205 26.85 -7.63 36.92
CA GLY A 205 26.05 -8.85 36.91
C GLY A 205 25.11 -8.86 35.70
N ASP A 206 25.42 -9.78 34.79
CA ASP A 206 24.50 -10.49 33.89
C ASP A 206 24.18 -9.88 32.51
N ASN A 207 25.15 -10.12 31.62
CA ASN A 207 25.02 -10.93 30.40
C ASN A 207 23.95 -10.54 29.35
N TYR A 208 24.35 -9.64 28.45
CA TYR A 208 23.64 -9.38 27.18
C TYR A 208 23.67 -10.57 26.19
N GLN A 209 24.42 -11.63 26.52
CA GLN A 209 24.56 -12.81 25.67
C GLN A 209 23.38 -13.80 25.83
N ASP A 210 22.77 -13.89 27.03
CA ASP A 210 21.63 -14.81 27.27
C ASP A 210 20.33 -14.34 26.62
N TYR A 211 20.22 -13.05 26.28
CA TYR A 211 19.07 -12.49 25.57
C TYR A 211 19.05 -12.83 24.07
N ILE A 212 20.20 -13.19 23.48
CA ILE A 212 20.30 -13.53 22.06
C ILE A 212 20.03 -15.02 21.84
N GLU A 213 20.43 -15.90 22.76
CA GLU A 213 20.19 -17.35 22.60
C GLU A 213 18.72 -17.75 22.79
N SER A 214 17.93 -17.02 23.59
CA SER A 214 16.48 -17.31 23.74
C SER A 214 15.63 -17.00 22.50
N ASN A 215 16.12 -16.13 21.59
CA ASN A 215 15.41 -15.77 20.37
C ASN A 215 15.77 -16.67 19.17
N SER A 216 16.86 -17.44 19.25
CA SER A 216 17.21 -18.42 18.19
C SER A 216 16.38 -19.71 18.25
N THR A 217 15.79 -20.03 19.41
CA THR A 217 15.01 -21.26 19.61
C THR A 217 13.53 -21.10 19.24
N GLN A 218 13.02 -19.87 19.11
CA GLN A 218 11.64 -19.63 18.66
C GLN A 218 11.49 -19.69 17.14
N ASP A 219 12.52 -19.30 16.38
CA ASP A 219 12.50 -19.37 14.91
C ASP A 219 12.57 -20.81 14.37
N THR A 220 13.13 -21.75 15.13
CA THR A 220 13.19 -23.17 14.76
C THR A 220 11.89 -23.93 14.99
N LEU A 221 11.01 -23.46 15.89
CA LEU A 221 9.69 -24.05 16.13
C LEU A 221 8.66 -23.62 15.07
N PHE A 222 8.81 -22.44 14.48
CA PHE A 222 7.95 -21.99 13.37
C PHE A 222 8.23 -22.72 12.05
N ALA A 223 9.48 -23.13 11.81
CA ALA A 223 9.86 -23.88 10.61
C ALA A 223 9.38 -25.35 10.61
N ARG A 224 9.15 -25.96 11.78
CA ARG A 224 8.74 -27.37 11.91
C ARG A 224 7.24 -27.60 11.76
N TRP A 225 6.41 -26.56 11.84
CA TRP A 225 4.95 -26.66 11.68
C TRP A 225 4.49 -26.52 10.22
N ASN A 226 5.31 -25.96 9.34
CA ASN A 226 4.99 -25.72 7.91
C ASN A 226 5.38 -26.87 6.96
N THR A 227 5.86 -28.01 7.47
CA THR A 227 6.25 -29.18 6.65
C THR A 227 5.42 -30.44 6.88
N SER A 228 4.33 -30.36 7.64
CA SER A 228 3.33 -31.44 7.75
C SER A 228 1.93 -30.93 7.37
N SER A 229 1.71 -30.77 6.07
CA SER A 229 0.43 -30.99 5.36
C SER A 229 0.72 -31.07 3.86
#